data_AF-A0A7S2CG63-F1
#
_entry.id   AF-A0A7S2CG63-F1
#
_cell.length_a   1.000
_cell.length_b   1.000
_cell.length_c   1.000
_cell.angle_alpha   90.00
_cell.angle_beta   90.00
_cell.angle_gamma   90.00
#
_symmetry.space_group_name_H-M   'P 1'
#
loop_
_entity.id
_entity.type
_entity.pdbx_description
1 polymer ?
#
loop_
_entity_poly.entity_id
_entity_poly.type
_entity_poly.pdbx_seq_one_letter_code
_entity_poly.pdbx_strand_id
1 'polypeptide(L)'
;QMLAKGGEDTSKSVSFSIVGAALPDARQGFPVHLFSKNDANTNTAAKAVAIAYGKLEARGMYIGAEISFRDTRNELTFKIVQLEQPSDPSEHEIFTVASKTDYRVLAGAVAKNLRDNKDIRLRAIGKTAVYTAARSVACAGEYLANEDQDFICVPFFTKVQLDNVRAESTCVDFGIFNMTE
;
A
#
# COMPACT_ATOMS: atom_id res chain seq x y z
N GLN A 1 -14.63 4.59 -12.41
CA GLN A 1 -14.07 3.28 -11.98
C GLN A 1 -13.12 2.78 -13.05
N MET A 2 -11.80 2.85 -12.81
CA MET A 2 -10.82 2.23 -13.71
C MET A 2 -10.58 0.79 -13.25
N LEU A 3 -11.03 -0.17 -14.05
CA LEU A 3 -10.48 -1.52 -13.99
C LEU A 3 -9.08 -1.43 -14.60
N ALA A 4 -8.03 -1.67 -13.80
CA ALA A 4 -6.76 -2.12 -14.38
C ALA A 4 -7.11 -3.33 -15.26
N LYS A 5 -6.98 -3.19 -16.58
CA LYS A 5 -7.29 -4.27 -17.51
C LYS A 5 -6.16 -5.28 -17.33
N GLY A 6 -6.41 -6.28 -16.49
CA GLY A 6 -5.47 -7.34 -16.19
C GLY A 6 -4.94 -7.96 -17.49
N GLY A 7 -3.64 -7.78 -17.74
CA GLY A 7 -2.94 -8.33 -18.90
C GLY A 7 -1.85 -7.42 -19.45
N GLU A 8 -2.12 -6.12 -19.63
CA GLU A 8 -1.23 -5.18 -20.34
C GLU A 8 -0.73 -4.00 -19.48
N ASP A 9 -1.34 -3.77 -18.32
CA ASP A 9 -1.05 -2.62 -17.48
C ASP A 9 0.28 -2.76 -16.72
N THR A 10 1.19 -1.80 -16.93
CA THR A 10 2.44 -1.67 -16.16
C THR A 10 2.21 -0.78 -14.93
N SER A 11 3.05 -0.92 -13.90
CA SER A 11 2.96 -0.03 -12.73
C SER A 11 3.08 1.45 -13.12
N LYS A 12 3.85 1.74 -14.18
CA LYS A 12 3.99 3.10 -14.72
C LYS A 12 2.69 3.60 -15.36
N SER A 13 2.03 2.80 -16.20
CA SER A 13 0.76 3.21 -16.83
C SER A 13 -0.33 3.43 -15.79
N VAL A 14 -0.48 2.51 -14.82
CA VAL A 14 -1.44 2.65 -13.72
C VAL A 14 -1.15 3.88 -12.86
N SER A 15 0.13 4.20 -12.61
CA SER A 15 0.50 5.39 -11.81
C SER A 15 0.01 6.69 -12.45
N PHE A 16 -0.09 6.78 -13.78
CA PHE A 16 -0.55 7.99 -14.44
C PHE A 16 -2.03 8.27 -14.19
N SER A 17 -2.85 7.23 -14.05
CA SER A 17 -4.26 7.39 -13.68
C SER A 17 -4.40 7.95 -12.26
N ILE A 18 -3.57 7.49 -11.32
CA ILE A 18 -3.56 8.00 -9.94
C ILE A 18 -3.09 9.45 -9.90
N VAL A 19 -1.97 9.75 -10.55
CA VAL A 19 -1.43 11.12 -10.62
C VAL A 19 -2.41 12.07 -11.30
N GLY A 20 -3.02 11.63 -12.41
CA GLY A 20 -4.00 12.42 -13.15
C GLY A 20 -5.24 12.74 -12.32
N ALA A 21 -5.67 11.85 -11.43
CA ALA A 21 -6.80 12.09 -10.54
C ALA A 21 -6.53 13.14 -9.45
N ALA A 22 -5.26 13.42 -9.15
CA ALA A 22 -4.86 14.44 -8.18
C ALA A 22 -4.71 15.84 -8.78
N LEU A 23 -4.74 15.98 -10.11
CA LEU A 23 -4.52 17.27 -10.77
C LEU A 23 -5.76 18.16 -10.67
N PRO A 24 -5.61 19.50 -10.61
CA PRO A 24 -6.74 20.43 -10.52
C PRO A 24 -7.76 20.31 -11.66
N ASP A 25 -7.32 19.90 -12.85
CA ASP A 25 -8.12 19.74 -14.07
C ASP A 25 -8.54 18.28 -14.33
N ALA A 26 -8.43 17.42 -13.31
CA ALA A 26 -8.78 16.01 -13.42
C ALA A 26 -10.22 15.81 -13.90
N ARG A 27 -10.39 15.07 -15.01
CA ARG A 27 -11.73 14.65 -15.47
C ARG A 27 -12.41 13.69 -14.49
N GLN A 28 -11.62 12.93 -13.73
CA GLN A 28 -12.07 12.02 -12.68
C GLN A 28 -11.09 12.11 -11.52
N GLY A 29 -11.55 12.61 -10.38
CA GLY A 29 -10.76 12.74 -9.15
C GLY A 29 -10.73 11.47 -8.30
N PHE A 30 -10.34 11.64 -7.03
CA PHE A 30 -10.36 10.56 -6.04
C PHE A 30 -11.80 10.21 -5.58
N PRO A 31 -12.06 8.95 -5.16
CA PRO A 31 -11.10 7.86 -5.06
C PRO A 31 -10.80 7.15 -6.39
N VAL A 32 -9.57 6.66 -6.53
CA VAL A 32 -9.17 5.77 -7.64
C VAL A 32 -9.13 4.34 -7.12
N HIS A 33 -9.89 3.43 -7.73
CA HIS A 33 -9.90 2.03 -7.34
C HIS A 33 -8.99 1.20 -8.23
N LEU A 34 -8.05 0.46 -7.64
CA LEU A 34 -7.25 -0.55 -8.34
C LEU A 34 -7.68 -1.94 -7.87
N PHE A 35 -7.92 -2.85 -8.81
CA PHE A 35 -8.28 -4.23 -8.50
C PHE A 35 -7.13 -5.17 -8.82
N SER A 36 -6.89 -6.12 -7.94
CA SER A 36 -5.84 -7.13 -8.11
C SER A 36 -6.35 -8.51 -7.69
N LYS A 37 -5.87 -9.56 -8.36
CA LYS A 37 -6.37 -10.94 -8.17
C LYS A 37 -5.32 -11.96 -7.73
N ASN A 38 -4.06 -11.58 -7.82
CA ASN A 38 -2.92 -12.46 -7.56
C ASN A 38 -1.71 -11.62 -7.18
N ASP A 39 -0.59 -12.29 -6.91
CA ASP A 39 0.64 -11.65 -6.47
C ASP A 39 1.22 -10.68 -7.50
N ALA A 40 1.19 -11.03 -8.78
CA ALA A 40 1.71 -10.21 -9.87
C ALA A 40 0.91 -8.90 -10.00
N ASN A 41 -0.43 -8.98 -10.04
CA ASN A 41 -1.28 -7.80 -10.14
C ASN A 41 -1.20 -6.93 -8.88
N THR A 42 -1.12 -7.53 -7.71
CA THR A 42 -0.98 -6.80 -6.43
C THR A 42 0.35 -6.05 -6.38
N ASN A 43 1.43 -6.69 -6.82
CA ASN A 43 2.73 -6.05 -6.93
C ASN A 43 2.73 -4.90 -7.94
N THR A 44 2.05 -5.05 -9.09
CA THR A 44 1.87 -3.95 -10.03
C THR A 44 1.10 -2.79 -9.42
N ALA A 45 -0.01 -3.07 -8.71
CA ALA A 45 -0.83 -2.05 -8.04
C ALA A 45 -0.03 -1.31 -6.96
N ALA A 46 0.61 -2.03 -6.02
CA ALA A 46 1.41 -1.42 -4.96
C ALA A 46 2.56 -0.55 -5.53
N LYS A 47 3.25 -1.02 -6.57
CA LYS A 47 4.26 -0.21 -7.27
C LYS A 47 3.67 1.00 -7.96
N ALA A 48 2.48 0.91 -8.55
CA ALA A 48 1.82 2.03 -9.18
C ALA A 48 1.50 3.14 -8.17
N VAL A 49 1.00 2.76 -7.00
CA VAL A 49 0.75 3.68 -5.88
C VAL A 49 2.06 4.30 -5.40
N ALA A 50 3.13 3.51 -5.20
CA ALA A 50 4.44 4.02 -4.80
C ALA A 50 5.05 5.01 -5.82
N ILE A 51 4.91 4.73 -7.12
CA ILE A 51 5.33 5.67 -8.18
C ILE A 51 4.50 6.96 -8.12
N ALA A 52 3.18 6.83 -7.94
CA ALA A 52 2.30 7.99 -7.88
C ALA A 52 2.58 8.84 -6.64
N TYR A 53 2.78 8.21 -5.49
CA TYR A 53 3.12 8.85 -4.23
C TYR A 53 4.37 9.74 -4.38
N GLY A 54 5.51 9.18 -4.82
CA GLY A 54 6.73 9.97 -4.99
C GLY A 54 6.62 11.11 -6.02
N LYS A 55 5.73 10.99 -7.03
CA LYS A 55 5.46 12.08 -7.98
C LYS A 55 4.58 13.18 -7.41
N LEU A 56 3.63 12.82 -6.55
CA LEU A 56 2.70 13.76 -5.93
C LEU A 56 3.32 14.45 -4.73
N GLU A 57 4.13 13.74 -3.94
CA GLU A 57 4.90 14.28 -2.82
C GLU A 57 5.83 15.41 -3.28
N ALA A 58 6.50 15.24 -4.42
CA ALA A 58 7.32 16.30 -5.04
C ALA A 58 6.53 17.57 -5.43
N ARG A 59 5.19 17.53 -5.35
CA ARG A 59 4.26 18.63 -5.60
C ARG A 59 3.50 19.05 -4.33
N GLY A 60 3.86 18.52 -3.17
CA GLY A 60 3.17 18.78 -1.90
C GLY A 60 1.78 18.14 -1.81
N MET A 61 1.53 17.08 -2.58
CA MET A 61 0.26 16.33 -2.56
C MET A 61 0.50 14.91 -2.03
N TYR A 62 -0.40 14.43 -1.18
CA TYR A 62 -0.25 13.13 -0.53
C TYR A 62 -1.43 12.23 -0.83
N ILE A 63 -1.15 10.94 -0.95
CA ILE A 63 -2.14 9.90 -1.23
C ILE A 63 -1.89 8.69 -0.34
N GLY A 64 -2.95 7.95 -0.07
CA GLY A 64 -2.91 6.66 0.61
C GLY A 64 -3.84 5.67 -0.06
N ALA A 65 -3.81 4.43 0.41
CA ALA A 65 -4.61 3.33 -0.05
C ALA A 65 -5.34 2.68 1.13
N GLU A 66 -6.67 2.67 1.07
CA GLU A 66 -7.48 1.73 1.83
C GLU A 66 -7.43 0.38 1.08
N ILE A 67 -6.87 -0.65 1.72
CA ILE A 67 -6.73 -1.98 1.12
C ILE A 67 -7.76 -2.90 1.74
N SER A 68 -8.57 -3.57 0.91
CA SER A 68 -9.62 -4.48 1.38
C SER A 68 -9.75 -5.73 0.49
N PHE A 69 -10.27 -6.81 1.07
CA PHE A 69 -10.60 -8.02 0.30
C PHE A 69 -11.88 -7.81 -0.53
N ARG A 70 -11.90 -8.38 -1.73
CA ARG A 70 -13.06 -8.35 -2.64
C ARG A 70 -13.82 -9.67 -2.69
N ASP A 71 -13.18 -10.78 -2.34
CA ASP A 71 -13.71 -12.14 -2.47
C ASP A 71 -13.29 -13.03 -1.28
N THR A 72 -13.10 -14.34 -1.50
CA THR A 72 -12.55 -15.36 -0.58
C THR A 72 -11.12 -15.09 -0.05
N ARG A 73 -10.71 -13.82 0.05
CA ARG A 73 -9.41 -13.31 0.53
C ARG A 73 -8.24 -13.48 -0.44
N ASN A 74 -8.51 -13.53 -1.74
CA ASN A 74 -7.48 -13.61 -2.79
C ASN A 74 -7.45 -12.39 -3.71
N GLU A 75 -8.60 -11.75 -3.93
CA GLU A 75 -8.72 -10.52 -4.67
C GLU A 75 -8.69 -9.33 -3.70
N LEU A 76 -7.89 -8.31 -4.02
CA LEU A 76 -7.74 -7.08 -3.25
C LEU A 76 -8.19 -5.87 -4.06
N THR A 77 -8.80 -4.92 -3.36
CA THR A 77 -9.05 -3.57 -3.84
C THR A 77 -8.09 -2.62 -3.13
N PHE A 78 -7.42 -1.76 -3.87
CA PHE A 78 -6.71 -0.58 -3.36
C PHE A 78 -7.57 0.63 -3.71
N LYS A 79 -8.29 1.18 -2.74
CA LYS A 79 -9.01 2.44 -2.90
C LYS A 79 -8.05 3.57 -2.55
N ILE A 80 -7.55 4.25 -3.57
CA ILE A 80 -6.62 5.36 -3.42
C ILE A 80 -7.40 6.61 -3.08
N VAL A 81 -6.98 7.30 -2.02
CA VAL A 81 -7.58 8.52 -1.50
C VAL A 81 -6.51 9.60 -1.37
N GLN A 82 -6.94 10.86 -1.39
CA GLN A 82 -6.09 11.99 -1.06
C GLN A 82 -5.95 12.09 0.46
N LEU A 83 -4.76 12.46 0.92
CA LEU A 83 -4.44 12.66 2.33
C LEU A 83 -3.91 14.07 2.58
N GLU A 84 -3.97 14.49 3.83
CA GLU A 84 -3.02 15.45 4.37
C GLU A 84 -1.62 14.82 4.45
N GLN A 85 -0.59 15.64 4.70
CA GLN A 85 0.78 15.14 4.81
C GLN A 85 0.87 14.10 5.95
N PRO A 86 1.17 12.82 5.66
CA PRO A 86 1.39 11.84 6.72
C PRO A 86 2.74 12.10 7.40
N SER A 87 2.93 11.50 8.58
CA SER A 87 4.27 11.33 9.17
C SER A 87 5.19 10.63 8.16
N ASP A 88 6.50 10.93 8.21
CA ASP A 88 7.46 10.35 7.26
C ASP A 88 7.46 8.82 7.37
N PRO A 89 6.99 8.10 6.34
CA PRO A 89 6.92 6.64 6.38
C PRO A 89 8.26 5.97 6.70
N SER A 90 9.37 6.66 6.41
CA SER A 90 10.74 6.18 6.53
C SER A 90 11.29 6.16 7.96
N GLU A 91 10.60 6.76 8.93
CA GLU A 91 11.04 6.82 10.34
C GLU A 91 10.43 5.73 11.24
N HIS A 92 9.43 4.99 10.75
CA HIS A 92 8.68 4.02 11.58
C HIS A 92 9.31 2.62 11.68
N GLU A 93 8.95 1.90 12.74
CA GLU A 93 9.38 0.51 13.00
C GLU A 93 9.07 -0.41 11.81
N ILE A 94 10.02 -1.28 11.47
CA ILE A 94 9.97 -2.10 10.25
C ILE A 94 9.68 -3.57 10.59
N PHE A 95 8.58 -4.07 10.05
CA PHE A 95 8.20 -5.48 10.04
C PHE A 95 8.56 -6.07 8.67
N THR A 96 9.60 -6.91 8.62
CA THR A 96 10.00 -7.53 7.35
C THR A 96 9.07 -8.69 7.00
N VAL A 97 8.52 -8.65 5.78
CA VAL A 97 7.56 -9.65 5.27
C VAL A 97 8.27 -10.61 4.33
N ALA A 98 8.19 -11.90 4.65
CA ALA A 98 8.68 -12.97 3.79
C ALA A 98 7.54 -13.62 3.01
N SER A 99 7.85 -14.31 1.91
CA SER A 99 6.85 -15.04 1.11
C SER A 99 6.08 -16.10 1.92
N LYS A 100 6.69 -16.64 2.98
CA LYS A 100 6.10 -17.65 3.88
C LYS A 100 5.41 -17.07 5.12
N THR A 101 5.41 -15.75 5.29
CA THR A 101 4.75 -15.11 6.43
C THR A 101 3.26 -15.43 6.40
N ASP A 102 2.69 -15.85 7.53
CA ASP A 102 1.24 -15.97 7.67
C ASP A 102 0.64 -14.57 7.78
N TYR A 103 -0.15 -14.19 6.77
CA TYR A 103 -0.72 -12.86 6.69
C TYR A 103 -1.66 -12.54 7.86
N ARG A 104 -2.31 -13.54 8.47
CA ARG A 104 -3.24 -13.34 9.60
C ARG A 104 -2.49 -13.04 10.89
N VAL A 105 -1.37 -13.73 11.11
CA VAL A 105 -0.49 -13.45 12.26
C VAL A 105 0.08 -12.04 12.14
N LEU A 106 0.56 -11.67 10.94
CA LEU A 106 1.04 -10.31 10.69
C LEU A 106 -0.09 -9.27 10.81
N ALA A 107 -1.31 -9.57 10.37
CA ALA A 107 -2.46 -8.70 10.55
C ALA A 107 -2.79 -8.46 12.03
N GLY A 108 -2.69 -9.48 12.87
CA GLY A 108 -2.82 -9.33 14.31
C GLY A 108 -1.76 -8.40 14.90
N ALA A 109 -0.52 -8.49 14.44
CA ALA A 109 0.55 -7.58 14.85
C ALA A 109 0.30 -6.13 14.37
N VAL A 110 -0.18 -5.94 13.14
CA VAL A 110 -0.58 -4.63 12.61
C VAL A 110 -1.71 -4.03 13.45
N ALA A 111 -2.79 -4.76 13.65
CA ALA A 111 -3.94 -4.31 14.43
C ALA A 111 -3.56 -3.97 15.88
N LYS A 112 -2.66 -4.75 16.49
CA LYS A 112 -2.13 -4.43 17.82
C LYS A 112 -1.39 -3.09 17.83
N ASN A 113 -0.49 -2.84 16.89
CA ASN A 113 0.26 -1.58 16.85
C ASN A 113 -0.65 -0.37 16.59
N LEU A 114 -1.66 -0.51 15.74
CA LEU A 114 -2.65 0.54 15.50
C LEU A 114 -3.41 0.88 16.78
N ARG A 115 -3.89 -0.11 17.54
CA ARG A 115 -4.51 0.12 18.88
C ARG A 115 -3.57 0.79 19.87
N ASP A 116 -2.27 0.52 19.76
CA ASP A 116 -1.24 1.17 20.57
C ASP A 116 -0.88 2.59 20.06
N ASN A 117 -1.61 3.12 19.06
CA ASN A 117 -1.35 4.38 18.35
C ASN A 117 0.07 4.47 17.79
N LYS A 118 0.58 3.35 17.26
CA LYS A 118 1.90 3.25 16.64
C LYS A 118 1.78 3.07 15.14
N ASP A 119 2.35 4.03 14.44
CA ASP A 119 2.61 3.91 13.01
C ASP A 119 3.76 2.93 12.78
N ILE A 120 3.58 2.04 11.80
CA ILE A 120 4.53 0.98 11.49
C ILE A 120 4.72 0.85 9.98
N ARG A 121 5.70 0.05 9.59
CA ARG A 121 5.98 -0.23 8.18
C ARG A 121 6.11 -1.72 7.92
N LEU A 122 5.47 -2.21 6.87
CA LEU A 122 5.71 -3.55 6.35
C LEU A 122 6.70 -3.49 5.18
N ARG A 123 7.87 -4.11 5.33
CA ARG A 123 8.88 -4.18 4.26
C ARG A 123 8.74 -5.46 3.48
N ALA A 124 8.43 -5.35 2.19
CA ALA A 124 8.19 -6.50 1.33
C ALA A 124 9.13 -6.55 0.12
N ILE A 125 9.85 -7.67 -0.03
CA ILE A 125 10.78 -7.90 -1.14
C ILE A 125 10.23 -8.99 -2.05
N GLY A 126 9.88 -8.61 -3.28
CA GLY A 126 9.32 -9.51 -4.28
C GLY A 126 7.79 -9.64 -4.21
N LYS A 127 7.19 -10.06 -5.32
CA LYS A 127 5.73 -10.01 -5.52
C LYS A 127 4.92 -10.78 -4.48
N THR A 128 5.40 -11.93 -4.02
CA THR A 128 4.69 -12.77 -3.04
C THR A 128 4.71 -12.14 -1.66
N ALA A 129 5.82 -11.56 -1.24
CA ALA A 129 5.90 -10.78 0.01
C ALA A 129 4.99 -9.55 -0.05
N VAL A 130 4.97 -8.83 -1.18
CA VAL A 130 4.11 -7.66 -1.40
C VAL A 130 2.64 -8.04 -1.31
N TYR A 131 2.26 -9.17 -1.90
CA TYR A 131 0.91 -9.71 -1.80
C TYR A 131 0.55 -10.11 -0.36
N THR A 132 1.46 -10.76 0.36
CA THR A 132 1.26 -11.09 1.78
C THR A 132 1.11 -9.84 2.65
N ALA A 133 1.94 -8.81 2.44
CA ALA A 133 1.83 -7.54 3.15
C ALA A 133 0.47 -6.87 2.90
N ALA A 134 0.04 -6.76 1.65
CA ALA A 134 -1.25 -6.16 1.31
C ALA A 134 -2.44 -6.94 1.90
N ARG A 135 -2.37 -8.29 1.92
CA ARG A 135 -3.39 -9.12 2.59
C ARG A 135 -3.39 -8.93 4.11
N SER A 136 -2.23 -8.74 4.73
CA SER A 136 -2.15 -8.44 6.15
C SER A 136 -2.79 -7.10 6.49
N VAL A 137 -2.57 -6.08 5.66
CA VAL A 137 -3.22 -4.77 5.80
C VAL A 137 -4.74 -4.91 5.67
N ALA A 138 -5.23 -5.59 4.64
CA ALA A 138 -6.66 -5.83 4.45
C ALA A 138 -7.30 -6.61 5.62
N CYS A 139 -6.61 -7.64 6.11
CA CYS A 139 -7.08 -8.44 7.24
C CYS A 139 -7.04 -7.68 8.56
N ALA A 140 -6.07 -6.76 8.76
CA ALA A 140 -6.04 -5.87 9.91
C ALA A 140 -7.26 -4.93 9.89
N GLY A 141 -7.64 -4.43 8.71
CA GLY A 141 -8.90 -3.70 8.53
C GLY A 141 -10.13 -4.50 8.95
N GLU A 142 -10.23 -5.78 8.58
CA GLU A 142 -11.33 -6.64 9.07
C GLU A 142 -11.31 -6.81 10.59
N TYR A 143 -10.13 -6.87 11.22
CA TYR A 143 -10.00 -7.00 12.67
C TYR A 143 -10.39 -5.73 13.43
N LEU A 144 -10.21 -4.56 12.81
CA LEU A 144 -10.50 -3.25 13.40
C LEU A 144 -11.87 -2.70 12.98
N ALA A 145 -12.60 -3.36 12.08
CA ALA A 145 -13.84 -2.84 11.48
C ALA A 145 -14.97 -2.47 12.45
N ASN A 146 -14.95 -2.99 13.68
CA ASN A 146 -15.93 -2.68 14.73
C ASN A 146 -15.32 -1.87 15.89
N GLU A 147 -14.15 -1.28 15.66
CA GLU A 147 -13.44 -0.42 16.60
C GLU A 147 -13.40 1.00 16.03
N ASP A 148 -13.32 2.01 16.90
CA ASP A 148 -13.16 3.42 16.50
C ASP A 148 -11.70 3.71 16.11
N GLN A 149 -11.12 2.87 15.24
CA GLN A 149 -9.72 2.94 14.84
C GLN A 149 -9.60 2.97 13.32
N ASP A 150 -9.43 4.16 12.76
CA ASP A 150 -9.15 4.37 11.35
C ASP A 150 -7.64 4.42 11.09
N PHE A 151 -7.24 3.88 9.93
CA PHE A 151 -5.86 3.90 9.49
C PHE A 151 -5.78 3.96 7.97
N ILE A 152 -4.63 4.42 7.46
CA ILE A 152 -4.34 4.42 6.03
C ILE A 152 -3.03 3.71 5.74
N CYS A 153 -2.94 3.06 4.58
CA CYS A 153 -1.70 2.50 4.10
C CYS A 153 -1.08 3.35 2.99
N VAL A 154 0.20 3.66 3.08
CA VAL A 154 0.96 4.36 2.02
C VAL A 154 2.03 3.41 1.49
N PRO A 155 1.84 2.82 0.30
CA PRO A 155 2.92 2.13 -0.41
C PRO A 155 3.97 3.11 -0.93
N PHE A 156 5.26 2.85 -0.67
CA PHE A 156 6.38 3.65 -1.15
C PHE A 156 7.61 2.78 -1.46
N PHE A 157 8.61 3.35 -2.15
CA PHE A 157 9.86 2.64 -2.45
C PHE A 157 10.94 2.95 -1.42
N THR A 158 11.63 1.90 -0.99
CA THR A 158 12.83 2.03 -0.16
C THR A 158 14.00 1.32 -0.84
N LYS A 159 15.21 1.86 -0.65
CA LYS A 159 16.46 1.19 -1.02
C LYS A 159 16.95 0.36 0.16
N VAL A 160 17.28 -0.90 -0.11
CA VAL A 160 17.79 -1.82 0.90
C VAL A 160 19.05 -2.51 0.41
N GLN A 161 20.07 -2.53 1.25
CA GLN A 161 21.25 -3.35 1.04
C GLN A 161 20.93 -4.78 1.48
N LEU A 162 21.03 -5.73 0.55
CA LEU A 162 20.86 -7.14 0.87
C LEU A 162 22.24 -7.78 1.02
N ASP A 163 22.42 -8.60 2.06
CA ASP A 163 23.72 -9.18 2.46
C ASP A 163 24.46 -9.87 1.31
N ASN A 164 23.72 -10.40 0.32
CA ASN A 164 24.26 -11.15 -0.82
C ASN A 164 24.14 -10.44 -2.18
N VAL A 165 23.81 -9.14 -2.20
CA VAL A 165 23.66 -8.37 -3.45
C VAL A 165 24.57 -7.15 -3.41
N ARG A 166 25.48 -7.01 -4.38
CA ARG A 166 26.42 -5.87 -4.42
C ARG A 166 25.75 -4.50 -4.61
N ALA A 167 24.55 -4.48 -5.16
CA ALA A 167 23.78 -3.27 -5.40
C ALA A 167 22.56 -3.22 -4.47
N GLU A 168 22.16 -2.01 -4.08
CA GLU A 168 20.91 -1.79 -3.37
C GLU A 168 19.74 -2.32 -4.19
N SER A 169 18.88 -3.09 -3.52
CA SER A 169 17.62 -3.54 -4.07
C SER A 169 16.53 -2.53 -3.73
N THR A 170 15.65 -2.26 -4.69
CA THR A 170 14.43 -1.48 -4.42
C THR A 170 13.34 -2.43 -3.93
N CYS A 171 12.84 -2.20 -2.73
CA CYS A 171 11.68 -2.89 -2.17
C CYS A 171 10.46 -1.97 -2.15
N VAL A 172 9.28 -2.58 -1.95
CA VAL A 172 8.04 -1.84 -1.69
C VAL A 172 7.77 -1.96 -0.20
N ASP A 173 7.76 -0.82 0.47
CA ASP A 173 7.35 -0.71 1.86
C ASP A 173 5.90 -0.20 1.91
N PHE A 174 5.15 -0.66 2.91
CA PHE A 174 3.80 -0.21 3.21
C PHE A 174 3.85 0.51 4.55
N GLY A 175 3.83 1.85 4.55
CA GLY A 175 3.60 2.63 5.76
C GLY A 175 2.14 2.46 6.19
N ILE A 176 1.90 2.31 7.48
CA ILE A 176 0.56 2.13 8.06
C ILE A 176 0.43 3.16 9.17
N PHE A 177 -0.50 4.08 8.99
CA PHE A 177 -0.65 5.27 9.82
C PHE A 177 -2.02 5.30 10.45
N ASN A 178 -2.09 5.61 11.73
CA ASN A 178 -3.35 5.94 12.35
C ASN A 178 -3.89 7.23 11.74
N MET A 179 -5.17 7.22 11.40
CA MET A 179 -5.88 8.43 10.99
C MET A 179 -6.58 8.94 12.24
N THR A 180 -5.90 9.80 13.00
CA THR A 180 -6.57 10.59 14.04
C THR A 180 -7.38 11.71 13.39
N GLU A 181 -8.62 11.90 13.84
CA GLU A 181 -9.40 13.13 13.60
C GLU A 181 -8.72 14.37 14.20
#